data_AF-A0A6C0L8D2-F1
#
_entry.id   AF-A0A6C0L8D2-F1
#
_cell.length_a   1.000
_cell.length_b   1.000
_cell.length_c   1.000
_cell.angle_alpha   90.00
_cell.angle_beta   90.00
_cell.angle_gamma   90.00
#
_symmetry.space_group_name_H-M   'P 1'
#
loop_
_entity.id
_entity.type
_entity.pdbx_description
1 polymer ?
#
loop_
_entity_poly.entity_id
_entity_poly.type
_entity_poly.pdbx_seq_one_letter_code
_entity_poly.pdbx_strand_id
1 'polypeptide(L)' 'MAPNTTRKRTVGTKACVWHGTAVKTSGGLTRKDLMKHKGRIISRKKHALGKKAFKNLVKAGYKPKKGTFKLFKK' A
#
# COMPACT_ATOMS: atom_id res chain seq x y z
N MET A 1 18.59 27.68 24.12
CA MET A 1 17.89 27.08 22.95
C MET A 1 16.75 26.23 23.48
N ALA A 2 15.50 26.51 23.12
CA ALA A 2 14.36 25.69 23.55
C ALA A 2 14.33 24.35 22.78
N PRO A 3 13.89 23.24 23.41
CA PRO A 3 13.74 21.97 22.70
C PRO A 3 12.66 22.08 21.62
N ASN A 4 13.04 21.84 20.36
CA ASN A 4 12.11 21.76 19.24
C ASN A 4 11.22 20.51 19.37
N THR A 5 10.15 20.63 20.16
CA THR A 5 9.14 19.59 20.33
C THR A 5 8.19 19.58 19.14
N THR A 6 8.65 19.00 18.02
CA THR A 6 7.86 18.86 16.79
C THR A 6 6.60 18.03 17.04
N ARG A 7 5.46 18.68 17.29
CA ARG A 7 4.18 18.01 17.54
C ARG A 7 3.82 17.11 16.35
N LYS A 8 3.83 15.79 16.56
CA LYS A 8 3.40 14.82 15.54
C LYS A 8 1.94 15.03 15.20
N ARG A 9 1.64 15.10 13.89
CA ARG A 9 0.26 15.25 13.43
C ARG A 9 -0.53 13.97 13.73
N THR A 10 -1.71 14.08 14.33
CA THR A 10 -2.55 12.91 14.61
C THR A 10 -2.91 12.16 13.33
N VAL A 11 -3.23 12.90 12.26
CA VAL A 11 -3.58 12.38 10.94
C VAL A 11 -2.63 12.92 9.87
N GLY A 12 -2.17 12.05 8.97
CA GLY A 12 -1.33 12.43 7.83
C GLY A 12 -1.41 11.45 6.66
N THR A 13 -0.55 11.65 5.66
CA THR A 13 -0.44 10.72 4.52
C THR A 13 0.29 9.43 4.94
N LYS A 14 0.20 8.39 4.10
CA LYS A 14 0.98 7.14 4.31
C LYS A 14 2.50 7.41 4.37
N ALA A 15 2.98 8.41 3.65
CA ALA A 15 4.36 8.87 3.75
C ALA A 15 4.65 9.52 5.11
N CYS A 16 3.83 10.46 5.58
CA CYS A 16 4.01 11.09 6.90
C CYS A 16 4.06 10.06 8.04
N VAL A 17 3.17 9.05 8.01
CA VAL A 17 3.16 7.97 9.00
C VAL A 17 4.41 7.08 8.89
N TRP A 18 4.86 6.79 7.67
CA TRP A 18 6.09 6.02 7.44
C TRP A 18 7.38 6.76 7.79
N HIS A 19 7.39 8.09 7.69
CA HIS A 19 8.50 8.93 8.14
C HIS A 19 8.37 9.34 9.62
N GLY A 20 7.26 8.98 10.29
CA GLY A 20 7.05 9.22 11.72
C GLY A 20 6.60 10.65 12.08
N THR A 21 6.30 11.49 11.10
CA THR A 21 5.77 12.86 11.30
C THR A 21 4.25 12.88 11.58
N ALA A 22 3.56 11.78 11.29
CA ALA A 22 2.16 11.56 11.68
C ALA A 22 1.97 10.23 12.42
N VAL A 23 0.94 10.16 13.27
CA VAL A 23 0.62 8.95 14.08
C VAL A 23 -0.14 7.91 13.25
N LYS A 24 -1.23 8.33 12.60
CA LYS A 24 -2.08 7.46 11.76
C LYS A 24 -2.48 8.16 10.46
N THR A 25 -2.95 7.38 9.49
CA THR A 25 -3.60 7.91 8.28
C THR A 25 -5.06 8.25 8.54
N SER A 26 -5.72 8.96 7.61
CA SER A 26 -7.16 9.24 7.69
C SER A 26 -8.01 7.96 7.83
N GLY A 27 -7.60 6.88 7.16
CA GLY A 27 -8.20 5.54 7.30
C GLY A 27 -7.62 4.70 8.44
N GLY A 28 -7.10 5.31 9.51
CA GLY A 28 -6.66 4.62 10.72
C GLY A 28 -5.32 3.84 10.65
N LEU A 29 -4.77 3.58 9.46
CA LEU A 29 -3.52 2.81 9.31
C LEU A 29 -2.35 3.48 10.04
N THR A 30 -1.57 2.69 10.77
CA THR A 30 -0.38 3.13 11.52
C THR A 30 0.91 2.88 10.71
N ARG A 31 2.09 2.85 11.37
CA ARG A 31 3.35 2.36 10.77
C ARG A 31 3.49 0.83 10.86
N LYS A 32 2.80 0.19 11.82
CA LYS A 32 2.26 -1.16 11.61
C LYS A 32 1.28 -1.08 10.42
N ASP A 33 0.74 -2.17 9.90
CA ASP A 33 -0.21 -2.14 8.73
C ASP A 33 0.35 -1.66 7.36
N LEU A 34 1.35 -0.77 7.30
CA LEU A 34 2.00 -0.25 6.09
C LEU A 34 3.29 -1.02 5.74
N MET A 35 3.72 -0.90 4.48
CA MET A 35 5.00 -1.40 3.95
C MET A 35 5.44 -0.59 2.71
N LYS A 36 6.75 -0.55 2.41
CA LYS A 36 7.28 -0.02 1.15
C LYS A 36 7.40 -1.15 0.11
N HIS A 37 6.86 -0.95 -1.09
CA HIS A 37 6.99 -1.88 -2.22
C HIS A 37 7.11 -1.09 -3.53
N LYS A 38 8.15 -1.37 -4.34
CA LYS A 38 8.42 -0.69 -5.62
C LYS A 38 8.28 0.84 -5.53
N GLY A 39 9.00 1.45 -4.59
CA GLY A 39 8.98 2.89 -4.31
C GLY A 39 7.73 3.41 -3.56
N ARG A 40 6.61 2.70 -3.55
CA ARG A 40 5.33 3.17 -2.98
C ARG A 40 5.10 2.63 -1.57
N ILE A 41 4.49 3.45 -0.71
CA ILE A 41 4.06 3.04 0.64
C ILE A 41 2.59 2.59 0.58
N ILE A 42 2.36 1.32 0.85
CA ILE A 42 1.06 0.64 0.67
C ILE A 42 0.63 -0.10 1.94
N SER A 43 -0.67 -0.44 2.05
CA SER A 43 -1.16 -1.30 3.13
C SER A 43 -0.77 -2.76 2.87
N ARG A 44 -0.19 -3.42 3.89
CA ARG A 44 0.11 -4.85 3.92
C ARG A 44 -1.13 -5.70 3.64
N LYS A 45 -2.27 -5.37 4.28
CA LYS A 45 -3.54 -6.10 4.10
C LYS A 45 -3.99 -6.06 2.64
N LYS A 46 -3.99 -4.88 2.00
CA LYS A 46 -4.36 -4.75 0.57
C LYS A 46 -3.36 -5.45 -0.36
N HIS A 47 -2.06 -5.38 -0.07
CA HIS A 47 -1.03 -6.10 -0.85
C HIS A 47 -1.20 -7.63 -0.77
N ALA A 48 -1.46 -8.18 0.41
CA ALA A 48 -1.72 -9.61 0.59
C ALA A 48 -3.01 -10.06 -0.12
N LEU A 49 -4.08 -9.27 -0.05
CA LEU A 49 -5.32 -9.54 -0.80
C LEU A 49 -5.10 -9.52 -2.31
N GLY A 50 -4.34 -8.55 -2.84
CA GLY A 50 -3.99 -8.48 -4.25
C GLY A 50 -3.23 -9.73 -4.74
N LYS A 51 -2.28 -10.25 -3.95
CA LYS A 51 -1.59 -11.51 -4.25
C LYS A 51 -2.53 -12.72 -4.29
N LYS A 52 -3.53 -12.79 -3.39
CA LYS A 52 -4.55 -13.85 -3.40
C LYS A 52 -5.45 -13.75 -4.64
N ALA A 53 -5.95 -12.55 -4.94
CA ALA A 53 -6.78 -12.30 -6.12
C ALA A 53 -6.04 -12.65 -7.42
N PHE A 54 -4.77 -12.28 -7.55
CA PHE A 54 -3.95 -12.62 -8.72
C PHE A 54 -3.80 -14.14 -8.90
N LYS A 55 -3.58 -14.92 -7.83
CA LYS A 55 -3.55 -16.39 -7.90
C LYS A 55 -4.88 -16.96 -8.42
N ASN A 56 -6.01 -16.42 -7.96
CA ASN A 56 -7.33 -16.86 -8.41
C ASN A 56 -7.57 -16.55 -9.90
N LEU A 57 -7.18 -15.37 -10.36
CA LEU A 57 -7.25 -14.98 -11.78
C LEU A 57 -6.42 -15.92 -12.67
N VAL A 58 -5.18 -16.24 -12.25
CA VAL A 58 -4.32 -17.18 -12.97
C VAL A 58 -4.91 -18.60 -12.98
N LYS A 59 -5.55 -19.05 -11.89
CA LYS A 59 -6.28 -20.33 -11.84
C LYS A 59 -7.49 -20.34 -12.79
N ALA A 60 -8.19 -19.22 -12.95
CA ALA A 60 -9.30 -19.04 -13.88
C ALA A 60 -8.85 -18.77 -15.34
N GLY A 61 -7.57 -18.97 -15.68
CA GLY A 61 -7.06 -18.85 -17.05
C GLY A 61 -6.59 -17.45 -17.47
N TYR A 62 -6.84 -16.41 -16.66
CA TYR A 62 -6.43 -15.02 -16.96
C TYR A 62 -4.92 -14.82 -16.77
N LYS A 63 -4.12 -15.26 -17.75
CA LYS A 63 -2.65 -15.12 -17.81
C LYS A 63 -2.26 -13.99 -18.77
N PRO A 64 -1.90 -12.79 -18.29
CA PRO A 64 -1.45 -11.71 -19.17
C PRO A 64 -0.03 -11.96 -19.71
N LYS A 65 0.15 -11.79 -21.02
CA LYS A 65 1.49 -11.77 -21.66
C LYS A 65 1.94 -10.31 -21.84
N LYS A 66 3.16 -10.00 -21.39
CA LYS A 66 3.74 -8.64 -21.47
C LYS A 66 3.78 -8.17 -22.94
N GLY A 67 3.30 -6.95 -23.18
CA GLY A 67 3.25 -6.36 -24.53
C GLY A 67 2.05 -6.80 -25.39
N THR A 68 1.23 -7.76 -24.95
CA THR A 68 0.04 -8.19 -25.69
C THR A 68 -1.21 -8.05 -24.83
N PHE A 69 -1.89 -6.92 -24.95
CA PHE A 69 -3.26 -6.75 -24.45
C PHE A 69 -4.24 -7.30 -25.47
N LYS A 70 -4.72 -8.52 -25.25
CA LYS A 70 -5.88 -9.08 -25.94
C LYS A 70 -7.02 -9.16 -24.95
N LEU A 71 -8.24 -8.82 -25.38
CA LEU A 71 -9.44 -9.14 -24.61
C LEU A 71 -9.51 -10.67 -24.51
N PHE A 72 -9.50 -11.20 -23.30
CA PHE A 72 -9.67 -12.64 -23.08
C PHE A 72 -11.06 -13.02 -23.63
N LYS A 73 -11.11 -13.82 -24.70
CA LYS A 73 -12.38 -14.40 -25.17
C LYS A 73 -12.95 -15.28 -24.05
N LYS A 74 -14.26 -15.17 -23.86
CA LYS A 74 -15.05 -15.91 -22.88
C LYS A 74 -15.10 -17.39 -23.22
#